data_AF-A0A2V5S9J1-F1
#
_entry.id   AF-A0A2V5S9J1-F1
#
_cell.length_a   1.000
_cell.length_b   1.000
_cell.length_c   1.000
_cell.angle_alpha   90.00
_cell.angle_beta   90.00
_cell.angle_gamma   90.00
#
_symmetry.space_group_name_H-M   'P 1'
#
loop_
_entity.id
_entity.type
_entity.pdbx_description
1 polymer ?
#
loop_
_entity_poly.entity_id
_entity_poly.type
_entity_poly.pdbx_seq_one_letter_code
_entity_poly.pdbx_strand_id
1 'polypeptide(L)'
;MKIEISNTSSEPLNELSIRLMELNFPRIPNGGTLEAGMFGFGFKGPEWPLGQSPASIPTVADPRFVVPLVHMDYGTGALNLCSDDAECAVNVPYSTNFLARTSYPLVITCSDIKPGVTKAFNVSLRFGPAGARIQDLSGDVLQRYARKYPFQLNWNDHRPIGAMFLAGPQINVASNPRRWIVNFGDIDITNDKGKAAFRAALLKLADNSVQVLKDIGAQGMITWDPEGEEFLGACYYGDPRLVPSLAPEMEFKNDSAKSVIDEYFEKFRAAGLKVGVCIRPQGIAMVDGKPVHQAADDEHAAQILRERIAYAKQRWGCTLFYVDSTATVSGSLNPDVFKAVADAYPDVLLIPENESMRYFAYSAPLNSYVHHRVTSTPAGARMVYPKAFSVLMAPDGDRPEDHHALVSAVRRGDILLFNGWYNSDGAKKIKKLYEEASPLSEVNSESSNQ
;
A
#
# COMPACT_ATOMS: atom_id res chain seq x y z
N MET A 1 20.04 -8.04 27.54
CA MET A 1 20.79 -9.30 27.35
C MET A 1 21.66 -9.14 26.12
N LYS A 2 22.96 -9.42 26.21
CA LYS A 2 23.85 -9.48 25.03
C LYS A 2 24.02 -10.95 24.65
N ILE A 3 23.76 -11.28 23.40
CA ILE A 3 23.80 -12.64 22.85
C ILE A 3 24.84 -12.66 21.75
N GLU A 4 25.80 -13.57 21.84
CA GLU A 4 26.85 -13.75 20.85
C GLU A 4 26.74 -15.15 20.24
N ILE A 5 26.75 -15.20 18.90
CA ILE A 5 26.57 -16.43 18.13
C ILE A 5 27.73 -16.51 17.15
N SER A 6 28.51 -17.58 17.25
CA SER A 6 29.64 -17.84 16.34
C SER A 6 29.30 -19.05 15.47
N ASN A 7 29.25 -18.86 14.14
CA ASN A 7 29.14 -19.97 13.20
C ASN A 7 30.55 -20.47 12.85
N THR A 8 30.98 -21.56 13.49
CA THR A 8 32.29 -22.17 13.24
C THR A 8 32.26 -23.22 12.12
N SER A 9 31.14 -23.39 11.42
CA SER A 9 31.00 -24.37 10.33
C SER A 9 31.42 -23.77 8.98
N SER A 10 31.53 -24.62 7.96
CA SER A 10 31.75 -24.22 6.56
C SER A 10 30.47 -23.77 5.85
N GLU A 11 29.30 -24.01 6.44
CA GLU A 11 28.00 -23.74 5.84
C GLU A 11 27.31 -22.55 6.53
N PRO A 12 26.49 -21.77 5.81
CA PRO A 12 25.72 -20.69 6.43
C PRO A 12 24.66 -21.27 7.39
N LEU A 13 24.45 -20.60 8.53
CA LEU A 13 23.25 -20.80 9.34
C LEU A 13 22.19 -19.81 8.85
N ASN A 14 21.25 -20.31 8.04
CA ASN A 14 20.18 -19.50 7.45
C ASN A 14 19.28 -18.91 8.53
N GLU A 15 18.94 -19.70 9.55
CA GLU A 15 18.13 -19.28 10.67
C GLU A 15 18.55 -19.99 11.96
N LEU A 16 18.63 -19.25 13.06
CA LEU A 16 18.78 -19.76 14.42
C LEU A 16 17.76 -19.11 15.34
N SER A 17 16.88 -19.92 15.90
CA SER A 17 15.86 -19.51 16.86
C SER A 17 16.25 -19.90 18.28
N ILE A 18 16.23 -18.94 19.21
CA ILE A 18 16.62 -19.13 20.62
C ILE A 18 15.44 -18.74 21.50
N ARG A 19 14.94 -19.69 22.29
CA ARG A 19 14.03 -19.43 23.41
C ARG A 19 14.83 -18.88 24.58
N LEU A 20 14.69 -17.59 24.85
CA LEU A 20 15.48 -16.90 25.88
C LEU A 20 15.01 -17.28 27.29
N MET A 21 13.71 -17.19 27.51
CA MET A 21 13.07 -17.52 28.78
C MET A 21 11.56 -17.68 28.58
N GLU A 22 10.86 -18.03 29.65
CA GLU A 22 9.40 -18.01 29.71
C GLU A 22 8.96 -17.08 30.83
N LEU A 23 7.97 -16.23 30.54
CA LEU A 23 7.33 -15.37 31.52
C LEU A 23 5.90 -15.84 31.78
N ASN A 24 5.51 -15.85 33.06
CA ASN A 24 4.15 -16.09 33.49
C ASN A 24 3.51 -14.76 33.92
N PHE A 25 2.40 -14.39 33.29
CA PHE A 25 1.69 -13.15 33.52
C PHE A 25 0.48 -13.35 34.45
N PRO A 26 0.04 -12.30 35.17
CA PRO A 26 -1.13 -12.40 36.07
C PRO A 26 -2.46 -12.61 35.32
N ARG A 27 -2.49 -12.33 34.02
CA ARG A 27 -3.60 -12.54 33.10
C ARG A 27 -3.07 -12.75 31.70
N ILE A 28 -3.94 -13.13 30.77
CA ILE A 28 -3.63 -13.11 29.34
C ILE A 28 -3.26 -11.66 28.96
N PRO A 29 -2.02 -11.40 28.50
CA PRO A 29 -1.65 -10.07 28.05
C PRO A 29 -2.44 -9.70 26.80
N ASN A 30 -2.79 -8.43 26.67
CA ASN A 30 -3.20 -7.86 25.39
C ASN A 30 -1.95 -7.34 24.69
N GLY A 31 -1.83 -7.46 23.37
CA GLY A 31 -0.55 -7.14 22.75
C GLY A 31 -0.32 -7.72 21.37
N GLY A 32 0.86 -7.46 20.85
CA GLY A 32 1.30 -7.94 19.54
C GLY A 32 2.50 -7.21 19.00
N THR A 33 2.84 -7.56 17.77
CA THR A 33 3.83 -6.84 16.95
C THR A 33 3.32 -5.44 16.64
N LEU A 34 4.22 -4.47 16.45
CA LEU A 34 3.85 -3.12 16.01
C LEU A 34 3.63 -3.11 14.49
N GLU A 35 2.74 -3.95 13.96
CA GLU A 35 2.47 -4.00 12.53
C GLU A 35 1.72 -2.75 12.05
N ALA A 36 1.91 -2.35 10.80
CA ALA A 36 1.16 -1.26 10.18
C ALA A 36 0.39 -1.80 8.99
N GLY A 37 -0.94 -1.77 9.06
CA GLY A 37 -1.76 -2.03 7.88
C GLY A 37 -3.26 -2.11 8.07
N MET A 38 -3.95 -2.30 6.95
CA MET A 38 -5.31 -2.78 6.83
C MET A 38 -5.45 -4.23 7.30
N PHE A 39 -4.38 -5.02 7.15
CA PHE A 39 -4.30 -6.40 7.63
C PHE A 39 -3.51 -6.57 8.94
N GLY A 40 -2.83 -5.49 9.36
CA GLY A 40 -2.06 -5.34 10.59
C GLY A 40 -2.60 -4.28 11.55
N PHE A 41 -1.89 -3.94 12.64
CA PHE A 41 -2.37 -2.97 13.64
C PHE A 41 -2.49 -1.54 13.07
N GLY A 42 -3.71 -1.19 12.61
CA GLY A 42 -3.99 0.08 11.95
C GLY A 42 -5.12 0.95 12.51
N PHE A 43 -5.86 0.55 13.54
CA PHE A 43 -7.06 1.32 13.95
C PHE A 43 -7.16 1.63 15.45
N LYS A 44 -6.74 0.70 16.30
CA LYS A 44 -6.65 0.82 17.76
C LYS A 44 -5.45 -0.01 18.18
N GLY A 45 -4.75 0.38 19.25
CA GLY A 45 -3.63 -0.42 19.78
C GLY A 45 -4.05 -1.87 20.03
N PRO A 46 -3.12 -2.79 20.36
CA PRO A 46 -3.47 -4.19 20.52
C PRO A 46 -4.40 -4.39 21.74
N GLU A 47 -5.70 -4.30 21.52
CA GLU A 47 -6.74 -4.68 22.46
C GLU A 47 -6.97 -6.21 22.44
N TRP A 48 -6.39 -6.90 21.44
CA TRP A 48 -6.49 -8.34 21.31
C TRP A 48 -5.62 -9.06 22.34
N PRO A 49 -6.12 -10.16 22.91
CA PRO A 49 -5.29 -11.07 23.67
C PRO A 49 -4.10 -11.57 22.83
N LEU A 50 -2.92 -11.65 23.44
CA LEU A 50 -1.68 -12.06 22.79
C LEU A 50 -1.82 -13.46 22.17
N GLY A 51 -1.46 -13.58 20.90
CA GLY A 51 -1.59 -14.81 20.11
C GLY A 51 -3.03 -15.12 19.66
N GLN A 52 -3.96 -14.16 19.77
CA GLN A 52 -5.31 -14.24 19.20
C GLN A 52 -5.58 -13.14 18.16
N SER A 53 -4.53 -12.55 17.61
CA SER A 53 -4.66 -11.67 16.46
C SER A 53 -5.22 -12.43 15.24
N PRO A 54 -5.89 -11.74 14.30
CA PRO A 54 -6.21 -12.32 13.01
C PRO A 54 -4.98 -12.98 12.37
N ALA A 55 -5.19 -14.06 11.60
CA ALA A 55 -4.10 -14.82 10.98
C ALA A 55 -3.23 -13.99 10.01
N SER A 56 -3.74 -12.83 9.56
CA SER A 56 -3.00 -11.87 8.76
C SER A 56 -1.91 -11.12 9.52
N ILE A 57 -1.96 -11.11 10.86
CA ILE A 57 -1.00 -10.41 11.72
C ILE A 57 0.13 -11.39 12.11
N PRO A 58 1.38 -11.17 11.68
CA PRO A 58 2.50 -11.99 12.08
C PRO A 58 2.74 -11.88 13.58
N THR A 59 2.93 -13.03 14.25
CA THR A 59 3.40 -13.08 15.65
C THR A 59 4.89 -12.74 15.77
N VAL A 60 5.62 -12.85 14.66
CA VAL A 60 7.05 -12.53 14.55
C VAL A 60 7.22 -11.08 14.10
N ALA A 61 7.91 -10.28 14.90
CA ALA A 61 8.36 -8.94 14.51
C ALA A 61 9.74 -9.04 13.83
N ASP A 62 9.75 -9.22 12.51
CA ASP A 62 10.96 -9.32 11.70
C ASP A 62 11.47 -7.92 11.29
N PRO A 63 12.74 -7.56 11.61
CA PRO A 63 13.32 -6.25 11.29
C PRO A 63 13.41 -5.93 9.80
N ARG A 64 13.16 -6.90 8.90
CA ARG A 64 13.05 -6.64 7.46
C ARG A 64 11.75 -5.93 7.10
N PHE A 65 10.69 -6.10 7.90
CA PHE A 65 9.33 -5.62 7.61
C PHE A 65 8.79 -4.65 8.67
N VAL A 66 9.10 -4.88 9.95
CA VAL A 66 8.54 -4.17 11.09
C VAL A 66 9.59 -3.93 12.17
N VAL A 67 9.36 -2.94 13.05
CA VAL A 67 10.21 -2.76 14.24
C VAL A 67 10.20 -4.07 15.03
N PRO A 68 11.37 -4.66 15.36
CA PRO A 68 11.44 -5.94 16.08
C PRO A 68 11.12 -5.74 17.55
N LEU A 69 9.83 -5.54 17.81
CA LEU A 69 9.24 -5.26 19.09
C LEU A 69 7.89 -5.99 19.20
N VAL A 70 7.69 -6.68 20.32
CA VAL A 70 6.38 -7.21 20.73
C VAL A 70 5.96 -6.54 22.03
N HIS A 71 4.80 -5.87 21.99
CA HIS A 71 4.18 -5.22 23.14
C HIS A 71 3.23 -6.18 23.85
N MET A 72 3.22 -6.15 25.19
CA MET A 72 2.37 -6.96 26.05
C MET A 72 1.87 -6.12 27.24
N ASP A 73 0.59 -5.81 27.28
CA ASP A 73 -0.14 -5.20 28.40
C ASP A 73 -0.81 -6.30 29.23
N TYR A 74 -0.36 -6.49 30.48
CA TYR A 74 -0.90 -7.49 31.40
C TYR A 74 -1.77 -6.85 32.50
N GLY A 75 -2.32 -5.67 32.27
CA GLY A 75 -3.30 -4.96 33.09
C GLY A 75 -2.71 -4.22 34.29
N THR A 76 -1.80 -4.85 35.03
CA THR A 76 -1.08 -4.21 36.14
C THR A 76 0.24 -3.58 35.70
N GLY A 77 0.63 -3.76 34.44
CA GLY A 77 1.84 -3.24 33.84
C GLY A 77 1.93 -3.60 32.37
N ALA A 78 3.02 -3.16 31.75
CA ALA A 78 3.32 -3.45 30.35
C ALA A 78 4.76 -3.92 30.18
N LEU A 79 5.01 -4.68 29.12
CA LEU A 79 6.30 -5.20 28.72
C LEU A 79 6.50 -5.03 27.20
N ASN A 80 7.65 -4.51 26.80
CA ASN A 80 8.14 -4.64 25.43
C ASN A 80 9.33 -5.61 25.38
N LEU A 81 9.21 -6.64 24.55
CA LEU A 81 10.35 -7.46 24.10
C LEU A 81 10.93 -6.82 22.84
N CYS A 82 12.22 -6.45 22.86
CA CYS A 82 12.85 -5.73 21.75
C CYS A 82 14.14 -6.41 21.29
N SER A 83 14.40 -6.44 19.98
CA SER A 83 15.77 -6.51 19.45
C SER A 83 16.29 -5.08 19.34
N ASP A 84 17.15 -4.70 20.29
CA ASP A 84 17.59 -3.30 20.44
C ASP A 84 18.39 -2.83 19.22
N ASP A 85 19.11 -3.72 18.54
CA ASP A 85 19.94 -3.42 17.38
C ASP A 85 19.19 -3.47 16.05
N ALA A 86 17.92 -3.86 16.06
CA ALA A 86 17.12 -4.09 14.86
C ALA A 86 17.71 -5.12 13.88
N GLU A 87 18.33 -6.18 14.42
CA GLU A 87 19.04 -7.21 13.64
C GLU A 87 18.38 -8.59 13.71
N CYS A 88 17.75 -8.94 14.84
CA CYS A 88 17.04 -10.21 14.98
C CYS A 88 15.53 -9.98 15.06
N ALA A 89 14.77 -10.94 14.55
CA ALA A 89 13.35 -10.99 14.77
C ALA A 89 13.05 -11.35 16.24
N VAL A 90 11.95 -10.83 16.77
CA VAL A 90 11.44 -11.17 18.10
C VAL A 90 10.02 -11.72 17.99
N ASN A 91 9.70 -12.72 18.81
CA ASN A 91 8.41 -13.40 18.76
C ASN A 91 7.98 -13.88 20.15
N VAL A 92 6.66 -13.93 20.35
CA VAL A 92 5.99 -14.59 21.46
C VAL A 92 4.97 -15.58 20.87
N PRO A 93 5.39 -16.80 20.51
CA PRO A 93 4.70 -17.61 19.49
C PRO A 93 3.38 -18.23 19.96
N TYR A 94 3.29 -18.70 21.21
CA TYR A 94 2.12 -19.35 21.77
C TYR A 94 2.19 -19.37 23.29
N SER A 95 1.04 -19.60 23.96
CA SER A 95 1.06 -19.90 25.39
C SER A 95 1.48 -21.35 25.62
N THR A 96 2.45 -21.59 26.51
CA THR A 96 2.84 -22.94 26.96
C THR A 96 1.91 -23.49 28.04
N ASN A 97 1.10 -22.63 28.66
CA ASN A 97 0.00 -23.01 29.53
C ASN A 97 -1.32 -22.89 28.76
N PHE A 98 -1.81 -23.98 28.17
CA PHE A 98 -3.00 -23.96 27.32
C PHE A 98 -4.30 -23.60 28.05
N LEU A 99 -4.41 -23.95 29.34
CA LEU A 99 -5.63 -23.70 30.11
C LEU A 99 -5.71 -22.25 30.58
N ALA A 100 -4.67 -21.74 31.25
CA ALA A 100 -4.70 -20.38 31.80
C ALA A 100 -4.28 -19.30 30.78
N ARG A 101 -3.49 -19.69 29.77
CA ARG A 101 -2.97 -18.79 28.73
C ARG A 101 -2.13 -17.63 29.27
N THR A 102 -1.35 -17.89 30.31
CA THR A 102 -0.54 -16.87 31.00
C THR A 102 0.97 -17.06 30.84
N SER A 103 1.44 -18.22 30.40
CA SER A 103 2.86 -18.53 30.26
C SER A 103 3.29 -18.43 28.82
N TYR A 104 4.27 -17.58 28.52
CA TYR A 104 4.69 -17.32 27.14
C TYR A 104 6.23 -17.39 27.00
N PRO A 105 6.74 -18.18 26.05
CA PRO A 105 8.16 -18.20 25.73
C PRO A 105 8.52 -16.95 24.91
N LEU A 106 9.64 -16.34 25.26
CA LEU A 106 10.21 -15.22 24.51
C LEU A 106 11.28 -15.75 23.58
N VAL A 107 11.08 -15.57 22.28
CA VAL A 107 11.94 -16.13 21.24
C VAL A 107 12.59 -15.01 20.44
N ILE A 108 13.85 -15.21 20.12
CA ILE A 108 14.52 -14.44 19.08
C ILE A 108 14.91 -15.35 17.94
N THR A 109 14.91 -14.80 16.73
CA THR A 109 15.32 -15.50 15.53
C THR A 109 16.31 -14.62 14.79
N CYS A 110 17.51 -15.15 14.58
CA CYS A 110 18.56 -14.45 13.85
C CYS A 110 18.84 -15.19 12.55
N SER A 111 19.00 -14.44 11.46
CA SER A 111 19.18 -14.98 10.12
C SER A 111 20.56 -14.67 9.55
N ASP A 112 20.92 -15.38 8.48
CA ASP A 112 22.08 -15.13 7.64
C ASP A 112 23.42 -15.06 8.40
N ILE A 113 23.69 -16.04 9.27
CA ILE A 113 24.97 -16.13 9.98
C ILE A 113 25.96 -16.90 9.10
N LYS A 114 26.77 -16.15 8.35
CA LYS A 114 27.75 -16.67 7.39
C LYS A 114 28.80 -17.59 8.05
N PRO A 115 29.41 -18.52 7.29
CA PRO A 115 30.54 -19.33 7.76
C PRO A 115 31.66 -18.48 8.38
N GLY A 116 32.18 -18.89 9.53
CA GLY A 116 33.28 -18.21 10.23
C GLY A 116 32.92 -16.86 10.83
N VAL A 117 31.65 -16.44 10.81
CA VAL A 117 31.21 -15.13 11.33
C VAL A 117 30.64 -15.27 12.75
N THR A 118 31.07 -14.36 13.62
CA THR A 118 30.44 -14.09 14.91
C THR A 118 29.54 -12.87 14.80
N LYS A 119 28.27 -13.01 15.19
CA LYS A 119 27.33 -11.89 15.35
C LYS A 119 26.99 -11.70 16.82
N ALA A 120 26.88 -10.45 17.26
CA ALA A 120 26.44 -10.09 18.60
C ALA A 120 25.19 -9.20 18.52
N PHE A 121 24.22 -9.46 19.39
CA PHE A 121 22.94 -8.77 19.39
C PHE A 121 22.50 -8.43 20.81
N ASN A 122 21.83 -7.29 20.96
CA ASN A 122 21.23 -6.84 22.19
C ASN A 122 19.72 -7.05 22.15
N VAL A 123 19.21 -7.69 23.19
CA VAL A 123 17.78 -7.96 23.38
C VAL A 123 17.38 -7.47 24.76
N SER A 124 16.25 -6.79 24.87
CA SER A 124 15.78 -6.22 26.13
C SER A 124 14.34 -6.61 26.44
N LEU A 125 14.07 -6.69 27.75
CA LEU A 125 12.75 -6.78 28.34
C LEU A 125 12.52 -5.47 29.08
N ARG A 126 11.56 -4.68 28.61
CA ARG A 126 11.35 -3.32 29.10
C ARG A 126 10.00 -3.21 29.76
N PHE A 127 10.00 -3.14 31.08
CA PHE A 127 8.79 -3.11 31.91
C PHE A 127 8.36 -1.67 32.19
N GLY A 128 7.05 -1.47 32.22
CA GLY A 128 6.42 -0.21 32.59
C GLY A 128 5.21 -0.39 33.50
N PRO A 129 4.76 0.69 34.16
CA PRO A 129 3.49 0.68 34.88
C PRO A 129 2.30 0.45 33.94
N ALA A 130 1.12 0.18 34.51
CA ALA A 130 -0.11 0.05 33.74
C ALA A 130 -0.35 1.30 32.87
N GLY A 131 -0.72 1.09 31.61
CA GLY A 131 -0.91 2.18 30.64
C GLY A 131 0.37 2.78 30.06
N ALA A 132 1.56 2.24 30.37
CA ALA A 132 2.81 2.67 29.72
C ALA A 132 2.73 2.46 28.20
N ARG A 133 3.09 3.49 27.43
CA ARG A 133 3.00 3.44 25.97
C ARG A 133 4.25 2.80 25.38
N ILE A 134 4.12 2.29 24.16
CA ILE A 134 5.25 1.69 23.42
C ILE A 134 6.41 2.68 23.29
N GLN A 135 6.14 3.97 23.03
CA GLN A 135 7.17 5.02 22.94
C GLN A 135 7.91 5.25 24.26
N ASP A 136 7.22 5.12 25.38
CA ASP A 136 7.80 5.36 26.71
C ASP A 136 8.82 4.26 27.06
N LEU A 137 8.57 3.04 26.59
CA LEU A 137 9.42 1.88 26.86
C LEU A 137 10.50 1.66 25.78
N SER A 138 10.23 2.00 24.53
CA SER A 138 11.07 1.59 23.39
C SER A 138 11.31 2.68 22.34
N GLY A 139 11.22 3.96 22.71
CA GLY A 139 11.42 5.08 21.80
C GLY A 139 12.77 5.09 21.07
N ASP A 140 13.84 4.64 21.71
CA ASP A 140 15.16 4.46 21.11
C ASP A 140 15.19 3.35 20.04
N VAL A 141 14.44 2.26 20.22
CA VAL A 141 14.33 1.18 19.22
C VAL A 141 13.58 1.67 17.99
N LEU A 142 12.48 2.42 18.19
CA LEU A 142 11.75 3.07 17.11
C LEU A 142 12.66 4.02 16.31
N GLN A 143 13.42 4.87 17.02
CA GLN A 143 14.37 5.80 16.39
C GLN A 143 15.48 5.07 15.64
N ARG A 144 16.02 3.98 16.20
CA ARG A 144 17.08 3.20 15.55
C ARG A 144 16.57 2.52 14.29
N TYR A 145 15.38 1.93 14.34
CA TYR A 145 14.73 1.36 13.16
C TYR A 145 14.52 2.41 12.06
N ALA A 146 13.97 3.58 12.42
CA ALA A 146 13.78 4.69 11.48
C ALA A 146 15.11 5.27 10.93
N ARG A 147 16.22 5.17 11.67
CA ARG A 147 17.55 5.54 11.15
C ARG A 147 18.12 4.48 10.21
N LYS A 148 17.90 3.20 10.51
CA LYS A 148 18.31 2.07 9.66
C LYS A 148 17.54 2.09 8.33
N TYR A 149 16.27 2.46 8.37
CA TYR A 149 15.40 2.56 7.20
C TYR A 149 14.76 3.97 7.16
N PRO A 150 15.47 4.98 6.67
CA PRO A 150 14.98 6.36 6.68
C PRO A 150 13.75 6.52 5.79
N PHE A 151 12.83 7.40 6.21
CA PHE A 151 11.73 7.86 5.38
C PHE A 151 12.27 8.66 4.18
N GLN A 152 11.98 8.20 2.96
CA GLN A 152 12.49 8.75 1.70
C GLN A 152 11.38 9.25 0.78
N LEU A 153 10.12 8.88 1.04
CA LEU A 153 9.00 9.32 0.21
C LEU A 153 8.90 10.86 0.19
N ASN A 154 9.09 11.44 -0.98
CA ASN A 154 9.02 12.89 -1.19
C ASN A 154 7.79 13.22 -2.06
N TRP A 155 6.61 13.17 -1.44
CA TRP A 155 5.36 13.50 -2.10
C TRP A 155 4.58 14.51 -1.27
N ASN A 156 4.42 15.72 -1.80
CA ASN A 156 3.83 16.86 -1.07
C ASN A 156 2.40 17.21 -1.53
N ASP A 157 1.91 16.60 -2.60
CA ASP A 157 0.54 16.83 -3.08
C ASP A 157 -0.39 15.79 -2.44
N HIS A 158 -1.16 16.21 -1.44
CA HIS A 158 -2.06 15.34 -0.68
C HIS A 158 -3.54 15.51 -1.06
N ARG A 159 -3.83 16.20 -2.16
CA ARG A 159 -5.20 16.33 -2.72
C ARG A 159 -5.74 14.95 -3.14
N PRO A 160 -7.07 14.77 -3.32
CA PRO A 160 -7.62 13.45 -3.63
C PRO A 160 -7.15 12.94 -5.00
N ILE A 161 -7.21 11.61 -5.18
CA ILE A 161 -6.89 10.94 -6.45
C ILE A 161 -8.17 10.28 -6.98
N GLY A 162 -8.43 10.39 -8.28
CA GLY A 162 -9.50 9.65 -8.93
C GLY A 162 -9.08 8.25 -9.37
N ALA A 163 -9.90 7.27 -9.08
CA ALA A 163 -9.86 5.95 -9.69
C ALA A 163 -10.67 5.93 -10.98
N MET A 164 -10.03 5.46 -12.05
CA MET A 164 -10.60 5.29 -13.37
C MET A 164 -10.56 3.81 -13.73
N PHE A 165 -11.65 3.09 -13.54
CA PHE A 165 -11.75 1.76 -14.16
C PHE A 165 -12.23 1.95 -15.59
N LEU A 166 -11.87 1.08 -16.51
CA LEU A 166 -12.36 1.19 -17.91
C LEU A 166 -13.06 -0.10 -18.34
N ALA A 167 -12.67 -1.22 -17.74
CA ALA A 167 -13.27 -2.52 -17.93
C ALA A 167 -13.86 -3.06 -16.62
N GLY A 168 -14.62 -4.14 -16.70
CA GLY A 168 -15.16 -4.81 -15.53
C GLY A 168 -15.92 -6.11 -15.87
N PRO A 169 -16.01 -7.06 -14.93
CA PRO A 169 -16.52 -8.41 -15.18
C PRO A 169 -18.00 -8.45 -15.57
N GLN A 170 -18.76 -7.40 -15.26
CA GLN A 170 -20.18 -7.26 -15.57
C GLN A 170 -20.47 -7.19 -17.08
N ILE A 171 -19.49 -6.80 -17.89
CA ILE A 171 -19.61 -6.82 -19.35
C ILE A 171 -19.07 -8.15 -19.86
N ASN A 172 -19.87 -8.89 -20.63
CA ASN A 172 -19.51 -10.19 -21.17
C ASN A 172 -20.21 -10.46 -22.49
N VAL A 173 -19.77 -9.77 -23.55
CA VAL A 173 -20.35 -9.89 -24.90
C VAL A 173 -19.23 -10.02 -25.94
N ALA A 174 -19.47 -10.82 -26.98
CA ALA A 174 -18.47 -11.10 -28.01
C ALA A 174 -18.03 -9.86 -28.82
N SER A 175 -18.91 -8.86 -28.90
CA SER A 175 -18.65 -7.57 -29.55
C SER A 175 -17.75 -6.65 -28.71
N ASN A 176 -17.57 -6.93 -27.41
CA ASN A 176 -16.74 -6.19 -26.48
C ASN A 176 -15.96 -7.16 -25.59
N PRO A 177 -15.01 -7.92 -26.18
CA PRO A 177 -14.33 -8.98 -25.46
C PRO A 177 -13.40 -8.45 -24.35
N ARG A 178 -13.01 -7.17 -24.40
CA ARG A 178 -12.20 -6.50 -23.35
C ARG A 178 -13.03 -5.97 -22.19
N ARG A 179 -14.35 -6.16 -22.26
CA ARG A 179 -15.29 -5.82 -21.18
C ARG A 179 -15.31 -4.34 -20.84
N TRP A 180 -15.09 -3.47 -21.82
CA TRP A 180 -15.14 -2.03 -21.61
C TRP A 180 -16.51 -1.62 -21.06
N ILE A 181 -16.52 -0.93 -19.94
CA ILE A 181 -17.76 -0.43 -19.31
C ILE A 181 -18.24 0.86 -19.97
N VAL A 182 -17.40 1.46 -20.82
CA VAL A 182 -17.72 2.65 -21.61
C VAL A 182 -19.01 2.39 -22.41
N ASN A 183 -19.97 3.31 -22.29
CA ASN A 183 -21.30 3.18 -22.88
C ASN A 183 -21.99 1.84 -22.54
N PHE A 184 -21.87 1.40 -21.28
CA PHE A 184 -22.48 0.18 -20.74
C PHE A 184 -22.12 -1.11 -21.50
N GLY A 185 -21.01 -1.09 -22.24
CA GLY A 185 -20.54 -2.23 -23.02
C GLY A 185 -21.24 -2.44 -24.37
N ASP A 186 -22.10 -1.51 -24.79
CA ASP A 186 -22.91 -1.64 -26.01
C ASP A 186 -22.13 -1.40 -27.32
N ILE A 187 -20.88 -0.91 -27.23
CA ILE A 187 -20.06 -0.62 -28.40
C ILE A 187 -19.40 -1.91 -28.91
N ASP A 188 -19.67 -2.26 -30.16
CA ASP A 188 -19.01 -3.37 -30.84
C ASP A 188 -17.62 -2.97 -31.33
N ILE A 189 -16.56 -3.28 -30.59
CA ILE A 189 -15.17 -2.91 -30.91
C ILE A 189 -14.48 -3.82 -31.92
N THR A 190 -15.18 -4.83 -32.46
CA THR A 190 -14.58 -5.82 -33.38
C THR A 190 -14.34 -5.29 -34.80
N ASN A 191 -14.89 -4.11 -35.11
CA ASN A 191 -14.77 -3.45 -36.41
C ASN A 191 -14.40 -1.97 -36.26
N ASP A 192 -13.95 -1.33 -37.34
CA ASP A 192 -13.40 0.03 -37.28
C ASP A 192 -14.46 1.10 -36.98
N LYS A 193 -15.71 0.91 -37.40
CA LYS A 193 -16.83 1.80 -37.00
C LYS A 193 -17.03 1.76 -35.48
N GLY A 194 -16.97 0.55 -34.94
CA GLY A 194 -16.91 0.24 -33.53
C GLY A 194 -15.80 0.94 -32.76
N LYS A 195 -14.56 0.75 -33.22
CA LYS A 195 -13.37 1.39 -32.63
C LYS A 195 -13.45 2.91 -32.70
N ALA A 196 -14.01 3.49 -33.77
CA ALA A 196 -14.25 4.93 -33.86
C ALA A 196 -15.28 5.40 -32.81
N ALA A 197 -16.37 4.64 -32.62
CA ALA A 197 -17.37 4.94 -31.59
C ALA A 197 -16.79 4.79 -30.17
N PHE A 198 -16.01 3.74 -29.92
CA PHE A 198 -15.27 3.53 -28.66
C PHE A 198 -14.33 4.69 -28.38
N ARG A 199 -13.56 5.10 -29.38
CA ARG A 199 -12.66 6.25 -29.28
C ARG A 199 -13.40 7.53 -28.89
N ALA A 200 -14.48 7.85 -29.58
CA ALA A 200 -15.29 9.02 -29.25
C ALA A 200 -15.85 8.95 -27.82
N ALA A 201 -16.33 7.78 -27.39
CA ALA A 201 -16.89 7.58 -26.07
C ALA A 201 -15.83 7.65 -24.96
N LEU A 202 -14.65 7.06 -25.16
CA LEU A 202 -13.54 7.11 -24.20
C LEU A 202 -12.98 8.53 -24.03
N LEU A 203 -12.83 9.28 -25.12
CA LEU A 203 -12.39 10.68 -25.05
C LEU A 203 -13.43 11.59 -24.39
N LYS A 204 -14.73 11.33 -24.62
CA LYS A 204 -15.81 12.02 -23.91
C LYS A 204 -15.82 11.66 -22.41
N LEU A 205 -15.59 10.40 -22.06
CA LEU A 205 -15.42 9.98 -20.67
C LEU A 205 -14.26 10.72 -20.02
N ALA A 206 -13.11 10.83 -20.69
CA ALA A 206 -11.96 11.58 -20.21
C ALA A 206 -12.31 13.06 -19.93
N ASP A 207 -12.98 13.73 -20.87
CA ASP A 207 -13.39 15.13 -20.70
C ASP A 207 -14.33 15.31 -19.51
N ASN A 208 -15.32 14.42 -19.34
CA ASN A 208 -16.21 14.43 -18.17
C ASN A 208 -15.44 14.20 -16.86
N SER A 209 -14.50 13.25 -16.87
CA SER A 209 -13.69 12.91 -15.70
C SER A 209 -12.78 14.06 -15.30
N VAL A 210 -12.19 14.77 -16.27
CA VAL A 210 -11.41 15.99 -16.00
C VAL A 210 -12.26 17.04 -15.26
N GLN A 211 -13.53 17.22 -15.64
CA GLN A 211 -14.42 18.15 -14.93
C GLN A 211 -14.67 17.70 -13.50
N VAL A 212 -14.96 16.41 -13.28
CA VAL A 212 -15.14 15.85 -11.93
C VAL A 212 -13.88 16.07 -11.10
N LEU A 213 -12.72 15.64 -11.59
CA LEU A 213 -11.45 15.76 -10.88
C LEU A 213 -11.13 17.22 -10.51
N LYS A 214 -11.39 18.17 -11.41
CA LYS A 214 -11.21 19.60 -11.14
C LYS A 214 -12.19 20.13 -10.09
N ASP A 215 -13.46 19.75 -10.17
CA ASP A 215 -14.48 20.19 -9.21
C ASP A 215 -14.19 19.69 -7.79
N ILE A 216 -13.66 18.47 -7.66
CA ILE A 216 -13.26 17.89 -6.37
C ILE A 216 -11.89 18.43 -5.90
N GLY A 217 -11.14 19.13 -6.76
CA GLY A 217 -9.80 19.61 -6.45
C GLY A 217 -8.73 18.49 -6.42
N ALA A 218 -8.95 17.40 -7.16
CA ALA A 218 -8.04 16.26 -7.22
C ALA A 218 -6.67 16.61 -7.80
N GLN A 219 -5.63 15.88 -7.39
CA GLN A 219 -4.29 16.02 -7.97
C GLN A 219 -4.10 15.29 -9.29
N GLY A 220 -4.90 14.25 -9.52
CA GLY A 220 -4.67 13.34 -10.62
C GLY A 220 -5.59 12.14 -10.58
N MET A 221 -5.31 11.19 -11.46
CA MET A 221 -6.05 9.94 -11.54
C MET A 221 -5.13 8.75 -11.79
N ILE A 222 -5.64 7.55 -11.50
CA ILE A 222 -5.01 6.27 -11.82
C ILE A 222 -6.01 5.47 -12.67
N THR A 223 -5.53 4.95 -13.80
CA THR A 223 -6.30 4.06 -14.70
C THR A 223 -6.03 2.60 -14.36
N TRP A 224 -7.11 1.86 -14.08
CA TRP A 224 -7.08 0.40 -13.98
C TRP A 224 -7.39 -0.23 -15.34
N ASP A 225 -6.67 -1.31 -15.63
CA ASP A 225 -6.85 -2.18 -16.79
C ASP A 225 -6.95 -1.46 -18.14
N PRO A 226 -5.98 -0.61 -18.53
CA PRO A 226 -5.93 -0.08 -19.88
C PRO A 226 -5.80 -1.17 -20.96
N GLU A 227 -5.46 -2.40 -20.58
CA GLU A 227 -5.42 -3.59 -21.43
C GLU A 227 -6.77 -4.33 -21.53
N GLY A 228 -7.76 -3.95 -20.73
CA GLY A 228 -9.07 -4.60 -20.63
C GLY A 228 -9.09 -5.84 -19.73
N GLU A 229 -10.26 -6.48 -19.64
CA GLU A 229 -10.52 -7.60 -18.72
C GLU A 229 -11.03 -8.87 -19.43
N GLU A 230 -10.52 -9.21 -20.62
CA GLU A 230 -10.97 -10.41 -21.36
C GLU A 230 -10.86 -11.70 -20.52
N PHE A 231 -9.70 -11.88 -19.89
CA PHE A 231 -9.32 -13.08 -19.17
C PHE A 231 -9.48 -12.92 -17.65
N LEU A 232 -10.69 -13.12 -17.12
CA LEU A 232 -11.03 -12.94 -15.70
C LEU A 232 -10.10 -13.64 -14.69
N GLY A 233 -9.60 -14.83 -15.04
CA GLY A 233 -8.67 -15.57 -14.18
C GLY A 233 -7.31 -14.87 -13.99
N ALA A 234 -7.02 -13.84 -14.79
CA ALA A 234 -5.79 -13.07 -14.77
C ALA A 234 -6.04 -11.54 -14.85
N CYS A 235 -7.28 -11.06 -14.62
CA CYS A 235 -7.58 -9.62 -14.60
C CYS A 235 -6.68 -8.85 -13.64
N TYR A 236 -6.58 -7.52 -13.85
CA TYR A 236 -5.47 -6.73 -13.31
C TYR A 236 -4.16 -7.26 -13.87
N TYR A 237 -3.99 -7.20 -15.20
CA TYR A 237 -2.74 -7.66 -15.83
C TYR A 237 -1.55 -6.87 -15.29
N GLY A 238 -1.71 -5.54 -15.20
CA GLY A 238 -0.73 -4.64 -14.59
C GLY A 238 0.55 -4.51 -15.39
N ASP A 239 0.48 -4.63 -16.73
CA ASP A 239 1.61 -4.43 -17.63
C ASP A 239 1.22 -3.53 -18.82
N PRO A 240 1.39 -2.20 -18.69
CA PRO A 240 0.92 -1.24 -19.70
C PRO A 240 1.59 -1.42 -21.08
N ARG A 241 2.67 -2.21 -21.17
CA ARG A 241 3.32 -2.58 -22.43
C ARG A 241 2.48 -3.54 -23.27
N LEU A 242 1.51 -4.22 -22.65
CA LEU A 242 0.63 -5.18 -23.32
C LEU A 242 -0.63 -4.54 -23.93
N VAL A 243 -0.90 -3.26 -23.66
CA VAL A 243 -2.04 -2.52 -24.26
C VAL A 243 -2.11 -2.70 -25.78
N PRO A 244 -1.03 -2.55 -26.59
CA PRO A 244 -1.12 -2.71 -28.04
C PRO A 244 -1.55 -4.11 -28.50
N SER A 245 -1.19 -5.14 -27.73
CA SER A 245 -1.49 -6.54 -28.06
C SER A 245 -2.84 -7.02 -27.51
N LEU A 246 -3.18 -6.62 -26.28
CA LEU A 246 -4.38 -7.09 -25.59
C LEU A 246 -5.58 -6.22 -25.91
N ALA A 247 -5.41 -4.91 -26.04
CA ALA A 247 -6.46 -3.94 -26.34
C ALA A 247 -6.13 -3.10 -27.58
N PRO A 248 -6.04 -3.69 -28.79
CA PRO A 248 -5.65 -2.97 -30.01
C PRO A 248 -6.58 -1.78 -30.36
N GLU A 249 -7.82 -1.79 -29.91
CA GLU A 249 -8.75 -0.65 -30.00
C GLU A 249 -8.27 0.59 -29.22
N MET A 250 -7.47 0.42 -28.17
CA MET A 250 -6.80 1.52 -27.47
C MET A 250 -5.72 2.17 -28.33
N GLU A 251 -5.18 1.43 -29.31
CA GLU A 251 -4.25 1.94 -30.31
C GLU A 251 -4.93 2.58 -31.52
N PHE A 252 -6.27 2.53 -31.59
CA PHE A 252 -7.02 3.05 -32.73
C PHE A 252 -6.90 4.58 -32.85
N LYS A 253 -6.38 5.02 -33.99
CA LYS A 253 -6.13 6.44 -34.28
C LYS A 253 -7.32 7.11 -34.98
N ASN A 254 -8.08 6.36 -35.76
CA ASN A 254 -8.94 6.94 -36.80
C ASN A 254 -8.12 7.96 -37.65
N ASP A 255 -8.65 9.16 -37.88
CA ASP A 255 -7.97 10.27 -38.57
C ASP A 255 -6.98 11.05 -37.68
N SER A 256 -6.76 10.65 -36.42
CA SER A 256 -5.80 11.33 -35.53
C SER A 256 -4.35 10.89 -35.77
N ALA A 257 -3.40 11.76 -35.40
CA ALA A 257 -1.99 11.40 -35.34
C ALA A 257 -1.66 10.45 -34.17
N LYS A 258 -2.47 10.46 -33.11
CA LYS A 258 -2.26 9.73 -31.84
C LYS A 258 -3.28 8.62 -31.65
N SER A 259 -2.90 7.56 -30.94
CA SER A 259 -3.88 6.55 -30.52
C SER A 259 -4.82 7.09 -29.46
N VAL A 260 -5.96 6.44 -29.27
CA VAL A 260 -6.95 6.92 -28.30
C VAL A 260 -6.41 6.90 -26.87
N ILE A 261 -5.59 5.91 -26.50
CA ILE A 261 -5.00 5.86 -25.15
C ILE A 261 -4.03 7.00 -24.89
N ASP A 262 -3.25 7.39 -25.90
CA ASP A 262 -2.31 8.52 -25.77
C ASP A 262 -3.07 9.84 -25.59
N GLU A 263 -4.15 10.05 -26.36
CA GLU A 263 -5.01 11.24 -26.20
C GLU A 263 -5.83 11.23 -24.91
N TYR A 264 -6.26 10.06 -24.46
CA TYR A 264 -6.92 9.88 -23.18
C TYR A 264 -6.04 10.41 -22.05
N PHE A 265 -4.78 9.96 -21.94
CA PHE A 265 -3.86 10.45 -20.92
C PHE A 265 -3.46 11.91 -21.12
N GLU A 266 -3.28 12.35 -22.37
CA GLU A 266 -2.96 13.74 -22.69
C GLU A 266 -4.05 14.71 -22.21
N LYS A 267 -5.34 14.36 -22.30
CA LYS A 267 -6.44 15.22 -21.81
C LYS A 267 -6.30 15.56 -20.33
N PHE A 268 -5.99 14.57 -19.49
CA PHE A 268 -5.77 14.82 -18.04
C PHE A 268 -4.53 15.68 -17.80
N ARG A 269 -3.42 15.38 -18.48
CA ARG A 269 -2.19 16.16 -18.35
C ARG A 269 -2.34 17.61 -18.81
N ALA A 270 -2.99 17.83 -19.96
CA ALA A 270 -3.30 19.16 -20.48
C ALA A 270 -4.21 19.95 -19.51
N ALA A 271 -5.00 19.25 -18.70
CA ALA A 271 -5.82 19.83 -17.65
C ALA A 271 -5.06 20.13 -16.35
N GLY A 272 -3.75 19.86 -16.28
CA GLY A 272 -2.90 20.06 -15.10
C GLY A 272 -2.96 18.94 -14.07
N LEU A 273 -3.54 17.79 -14.44
CA LEU A 273 -3.69 16.63 -13.55
C LEU A 273 -2.52 15.65 -13.74
N LYS A 274 -2.07 15.05 -12.64
CA LYS A 274 -1.17 13.90 -12.68
C LYS A 274 -1.93 12.68 -13.24
N VAL A 275 -1.21 11.81 -13.94
CA VAL A 275 -1.78 10.57 -14.47
C VAL A 275 -1.05 9.37 -13.91
N GLY A 276 -1.74 8.24 -13.92
CA GLY A 276 -1.26 7.02 -13.30
C GLY A 276 -1.90 5.77 -13.87
N VAL A 277 -1.32 4.64 -13.54
CA VAL A 277 -1.79 3.33 -14.01
C VAL A 277 -1.57 2.25 -12.95
N CYS A 278 -2.46 1.26 -12.93
CA CYS A 278 -2.26 0.02 -12.19
C CYS A 278 -1.10 -0.77 -12.80
N ILE A 279 -0.15 -1.21 -11.97
CA ILE A 279 0.95 -2.10 -12.37
C ILE A 279 1.07 -3.24 -11.37
N ARG A 280 1.74 -4.33 -11.79
CA ARG A 280 2.07 -5.46 -10.92
C ARG A 280 3.57 -5.69 -10.80
N PRO A 281 4.05 -6.42 -9.78
CA PRO A 281 5.44 -6.86 -9.72
C PRO A 281 5.69 -8.18 -10.49
N GLN A 282 4.64 -8.94 -10.85
CA GLN A 282 4.79 -10.22 -11.53
C GLN A 282 5.01 -10.08 -13.04
N GLY A 283 5.83 -10.97 -13.62
CA GLY A 283 5.96 -11.09 -15.08
C GLY A 283 4.68 -11.65 -15.70
N ILE A 284 4.51 -11.51 -17.01
CA ILE A 284 3.39 -12.11 -17.74
C ILE A 284 3.93 -12.95 -18.89
N ALA A 285 3.47 -14.20 -18.96
CA ALA A 285 3.71 -15.09 -20.11
C ALA A 285 2.40 -15.35 -20.84
N MET A 286 2.46 -15.48 -22.16
CA MET A 286 1.31 -15.89 -22.96
C MET A 286 1.27 -17.41 -23.06
N VAL A 287 0.26 -18.04 -22.44
CA VAL A 287 0.02 -19.48 -22.47
C VAL A 287 -1.32 -19.73 -23.16
N ASP A 288 -1.30 -20.46 -24.28
CA ASP A 288 -2.49 -20.72 -25.11
C ASP A 288 -3.26 -19.45 -25.48
N GLY A 289 -2.53 -18.36 -25.76
CA GLY A 289 -3.10 -17.06 -26.10
C GLY A 289 -3.64 -16.25 -24.92
N LYS A 290 -3.44 -16.70 -23.67
CA LYS A 290 -3.90 -16.01 -22.46
C LYS A 290 -2.72 -15.46 -21.65
N PRO A 291 -2.82 -14.24 -21.10
CA PRO A 291 -1.83 -13.73 -20.16
C PRO A 291 -1.92 -14.51 -18.85
N VAL A 292 -0.78 -14.99 -18.37
CA VAL A 292 -0.65 -15.70 -17.10
C VAL A 292 0.48 -15.06 -16.30
N HIS A 293 0.17 -14.58 -15.10
CA HIS A 293 1.17 -14.05 -14.18
C HIS A 293 2.18 -15.12 -13.80
N GLN A 294 3.45 -14.77 -13.93
CA GLN A 294 4.55 -15.60 -13.52
C GLN A 294 5.04 -15.16 -12.15
N ALA A 295 5.31 -16.14 -11.32
CA ALA A 295 6.13 -16.02 -10.13
C ALA A 295 7.34 -15.10 -10.37
N ALA A 296 7.55 -14.13 -9.47
CA ALA A 296 8.76 -13.32 -9.42
C ALA A 296 9.33 -13.36 -8.00
N ASP A 297 10.65 -13.43 -7.89
CA ASP A 297 11.36 -13.10 -6.65
C ASP A 297 11.48 -11.57 -6.50
N ASP A 298 12.08 -11.12 -5.40
CA ASP A 298 12.21 -9.68 -5.10
C ASP A 298 13.06 -8.92 -6.15
N GLU A 299 14.15 -9.51 -6.66
CA GLU A 299 15.03 -8.86 -7.64
C GLU A 299 14.31 -8.67 -8.98
N HIS A 300 13.66 -9.73 -9.46
CA HIS A 300 12.87 -9.67 -10.68
C HIS A 300 11.66 -8.73 -10.53
N ALA A 301 11.00 -8.74 -9.37
CA ALA A 301 9.89 -7.82 -9.09
C ALA A 301 10.33 -6.35 -9.16
N ALA A 302 11.48 -6.00 -8.57
CA ALA A 302 12.03 -4.64 -8.66
C ALA A 302 12.33 -4.25 -10.11
N GLN A 303 12.90 -5.17 -10.89
CA GLN A 303 13.17 -4.92 -12.30
C GLN A 303 11.88 -4.70 -13.12
N ILE A 304 10.89 -5.57 -12.95
CA ILE A 304 9.59 -5.49 -13.65
C ILE A 304 8.88 -4.17 -13.35
N LEU A 305 8.83 -3.77 -12.08
CA LEU A 305 8.23 -2.49 -11.70
C LEU A 305 8.95 -1.31 -12.36
N ARG A 306 10.30 -1.32 -12.38
CA ARG A 306 11.07 -0.25 -13.02
C ARG A 306 10.82 -0.15 -14.52
N GLU A 307 10.69 -1.27 -15.21
CA GLU A 307 10.40 -1.29 -16.66
C GLU A 307 9.00 -0.76 -16.98
N ARG A 308 8.00 -1.17 -16.19
CA ARG A 308 6.60 -0.73 -16.36
C ARG A 308 6.45 0.76 -16.07
N ILE A 309 7.11 1.26 -15.02
CA ILE A 309 7.16 2.68 -14.70
C ILE A 309 7.88 3.45 -15.82
N ALA A 310 9.03 2.97 -16.31
CA ALA A 310 9.75 3.61 -17.41
C ALA A 310 8.86 3.81 -18.63
N TYR A 311 8.17 2.73 -19.05
CA TYR A 311 7.26 2.75 -20.19
C TYR A 311 6.11 3.74 -19.98
N ALA A 312 5.39 3.65 -18.85
CA ALA A 312 4.25 4.52 -18.59
C ALA A 312 4.64 6.00 -18.40
N LYS A 313 5.80 6.27 -17.79
CA LYS A 313 6.39 7.62 -17.71
C LYS A 313 6.71 8.15 -19.10
N GLN A 314 7.41 7.37 -19.92
CA GLN A 314 7.84 7.80 -21.25
C GLN A 314 6.65 8.04 -22.18
N ARG A 315 5.68 7.11 -22.20
CA ARG A 315 4.56 7.15 -23.15
C ARG A 315 3.48 8.13 -22.72
N TRP A 316 3.08 8.09 -21.45
CA TRP A 316 1.91 8.82 -20.96
C TRP A 316 2.25 9.93 -19.97
N GLY A 317 3.45 9.92 -19.39
CA GLY A 317 3.83 10.87 -18.34
C GLY A 317 3.30 10.49 -16.96
N CYS A 318 3.10 9.20 -16.69
CA CYS A 318 2.56 8.71 -15.42
C CYS A 318 3.50 9.01 -14.24
N THR A 319 2.92 9.43 -13.11
CA THR A 319 3.63 9.65 -11.84
C THR A 319 2.92 9.01 -10.65
N LEU A 320 1.73 8.43 -10.84
CA LEU A 320 0.96 7.73 -9.82
C LEU A 320 0.88 6.25 -10.19
N PHE A 321 1.26 5.35 -9.28
CA PHE A 321 1.27 3.91 -9.57
C PHE A 321 0.62 3.15 -8.42
N TYR A 322 -0.57 2.61 -8.67
CA TYR A 322 -1.12 1.55 -7.84
C TYR A 322 -0.37 0.26 -8.16
N VAL A 323 0.18 -0.39 -7.14
CA VAL A 323 0.94 -1.64 -7.28
C VAL A 323 0.09 -2.78 -6.72
N ASP A 324 -0.54 -3.51 -7.63
CA ASP A 324 -1.45 -4.61 -7.29
C ASP A 324 -0.67 -5.88 -6.91
N SER A 325 -1.26 -6.69 -6.03
CA SER A 325 -0.74 -7.98 -5.58
C SER A 325 0.74 -7.93 -5.20
N THR A 326 1.04 -7.23 -4.11
CA THR A 326 2.41 -7.07 -3.58
C THR A 326 2.93 -8.32 -2.88
N ALA A 327 2.95 -9.42 -3.64
CA ALA A 327 3.37 -10.74 -3.22
C ALA A 327 4.32 -11.37 -4.26
N THR A 328 5.22 -12.20 -3.74
CA THR A 328 6.16 -13.06 -4.46
C THR A 328 5.78 -14.52 -4.26
N VAL A 329 6.53 -15.44 -4.87
CA VAL A 329 6.43 -16.88 -4.56
C VAL A 329 6.61 -17.21 -3.08
N SER A 330 7.32 -16.36 -2.35
CA SER A 330 7.71 -16.55 -0.95
C SER A 330 6.79 -15.84 0.05
N GLY A 331 5.74 -15.15 -0.40
CA GLY A 331 4.85 -14.37 0.46
C GLY A 331 4.90 -12.88 0.13
N SER A 332 4.83 -12.00 1.14
CA SER A 332 4.84 -10.55 0.92
C SER A 332 6.13 -10.07 0.25
N LEU A 333 6.02 -9.07 -0.62
CA LEU A 333 7.16 -8.48 -1.32
C LEU A 333 8.13 -7.82 -0.32
N ASN A 334 9.44 -8.00 -0.47
CA ASN A 334 10.39 -7.37 0.44
C ASN A 334 10.36 -5.83 0.28
N PRO A 335 10.33 -5.04 1.38
CA PRO A 335 10.37 -3.58 1.31
C PRO A 335 11.55 -2.99 0.51
N ASP A 336 12.65 -3.73 0.37
CA ASP A 336 13.79 -3.32 -0.46
C ASP A 336 13.45 -3.21 -1.95
N VAL A 337 12.39 -3.89 -2.41
CA VAL A 337 11.86 -3.72 -3.77
C VAL A 337 11.33 -2.29 -3.95
N PHE A 338 10.50 -1.80 -3.02
CA PHE A 338 10.00 -0.42 -3.08
C PHE A 338 11.10 0.60 -2.89
N LYS A 339 12.09 0.32 -2.04
CA LYS A 339 13.28 1.16 -1.92
C LYS A 339 13.99 1.31 -3.27
N ALA A 340 14.29 0.20 -3.94
CA ALA A 340 15.00 0.21 -5.22
C ALA A 340 14.22 0.95 -6.32
N VAL A 341 12.88 0.84 -6.32
CA VAL A 341 12.03 1.57 -7.28
C VAL A 341 11.97 3.06 -6.93
N ALA A 342 11.82 3.42 -5.66
CA ALA A 342 11.80 4.82 -5.21
C ALA A 342 13.14 5.53 -5.46
N ASP A 343 14.27 4.84 -5.26
CA ASP A 343 15.61 5.35 -5.59
C ASP A 343 15.75 5.63 -7.10
N ALA A 344 15.15 4.79 -7.96
CA ALA A 344 15.20 4.94 -9.42
C ALA A 344 14.24 6.02 -9.94
N TYR A 345 13.10 6.22 -9.25
CA TYR A 345 12.03 7.14 -9.65
C TYR A 345 11.54 7.96 -8.45
N PRO A 346 12.36 8.90 -7.93
CA PRO A 346 12.00 9.67 -6.72
C PRO A 346 10.83 10.64 -6.93
N ASP A 347 10.38 10.82 -8.17
CA ASP A 347 9.30 11.71 -8.58
C ASP A 347 7.95 10.99 -8.80
N VAL A 348 7.83 9.72 -8.40
CA VAL A 348 6.59 8.95 -8.50
C VAL A 348 6.03 8.58 -7.12
N LEU A 349 4.71 8.47 -7.05
CA LEU A 349 4.01 7.91 -5.89
C LEU A 349 3.71 6.43 -6.13
N LEU A 350 4.32 5.56 -5.32
CA LEU A 350 4.02 4.14 -5.28
C LEU A 350 2.94 3.89 -4.23
N ILE A 351 1.89 3.16 -4.62
CA ILE A 351 0.70 2.90 -3.80
C ILE A 351 0.48 1.37 -3.77
N PRO A 352 1.24 0.63 -2.95
CA PRO A 352 1.11 -0.82 -2.87
C PRO A 352 -0.21 -1.27 -2.26
N GLU A 353 -0.78 -2.37 -2.79
CA GLU A 353 -2.04 -2.98 -2.31
C GLU A 353 -1.92 -3.54 -0.89
N ASN A 354 -0.81 -4.21 -0.58
CA ASN A 354 -0.51 -4.67 0.76
C ASN A 354 0.60 -3.81 1.38
N GLU A 355 0.84 -4.05 2.65
CA GLU A 355 1.69 -3.18 3.42
C GLU A 355 2.56 -3.93 4.42
N SER A 356 3.67 -3.30 4.75
CA SER A 356 4.40 -3.54 5.98
C SER A 356 4.79 -2.18 6.55
N MET A 357 5.21 -2.14 7.80
CA MET A 357 5.69 -0.90 8.40
C MET A 357 6.81 -0.26 7.58
N ARG A 358 7.73 -1.05 7.02
CA ARG A 358 8.83 -0.53 6.21
C ARG A 358 8.40 -0.02 4.83
N TYR A 359 7.25 -0.43 4.29
CA TYR A 359 6.76 0.15 3.03
C TYR A 359 6.55 1.66 3.15
N PHE A 360 6.04 2.12 4.30
CA PHE A 360 5.86 3.55 4.58
C PHE A 360 7.15 4.38 4.55
N ALA A 361 8.33 3.76 4.55
CA ALA A 361 9.58 4.50 4.32
C ALA A 361 9.73 4.96 2.86
N TYR A 362 9.15 4.22 1.90
CA TYR A 362 9.44 4.37 0.46
C TYR A 362 8.18 4.55 -0.40
N SER A 363 6.99 4.34 0.16
CA SER A 363 5.70 4.37 -0.55
C SER A 363 4.56 4.84 0.36
N ALA A 364 3.37 5.00 -0.19
CA ALA A 364 2.14 5.29 0.54
C ALA A 364 1.11 4.17 0.31
N PRO A 365 1.13 3.09 1.12
CA PRO A 365 0.26 1.94 0.91
C PRO A 365 -1.23 2.29 0.82
N LEU A 366 -1.94 1.52 -0.01
CA LEU A 366 -3.39 1.55 -0.12
C LEU A 366 -3.98 0.98 1.17
N ASN A 367 -4.95 1.68 1.75
CA ASN A 367 -5.77 1.17 2.83
C ASN A 367 -7.24 1.29 2.40
N SER A 368 -8.02 0.23 2.57
CA SER A 368 -9.42 0.23 2.15
C SER A 368 -10.35 0.71 3.26
N TYR A 369 -10.85 1.93 3.10
CA TYR A 369 -11.94 2.41 3.94
C TYR A 369 -13.25 1.65 3.64
N VAL A 370 -13.57 1.47 2.36
CA VAL A 370 -14.84 0.86 1.93
C VAL A 370 -15.01 -0.60 2.38
N HIS A 371 -13.94 -1.41 2.33
CA HIS A 371 -14.02 -2.84 2.68
C HIS A 371 -13.62 -3.13 4.12
N HIS A 372 -12.66 -2.39 4.67
CA HIS A 372 -12.04 -2.72 5.95
C HIS A 372 -12.22 -1.63 7.02
N ARG A 373 -12.95 -0.55 6.73
CA ARG A 373 -13.18 0.61 7.63
C ARG A 373 -11.89 1.26 8.13
N VAL A 374 -10.80 1.18 7.37
CA VAL A 374 -9.55 1.88 7.73
C VAL A 374 -9.71 3.37 7.42
N THR A 375 -9.70 4.21 8.45
CA THR A 375 -9.97 5.65 8.31
C THR A 375 -8.72 6.52 8.29
N SER A 376 -7.52 5.98 8.53
CA SER A 376 -6.28 6.75 8.49
C SER A 376 -5.05 5.85 8.41
N THR A 377 -3.88 6.42 8.09
CA THR A 377 -2.61 5.69 8.22
C THR A 377 -2.46 5.09 9.62
N PRO A 378 -2.05 3.80 9.72
CA PRO A 378 -1.77 3.11 10.98
C PRO A 378 -0.97 3.95 11.97
N ALA A 379 -1.41 3.96 13.23
CA ALA A 379 -0.71 4.68 14.29
C ALA A 379 0.73 4.18 14.46
N GLY A 380 0.97 2.87 14.35
CA GLY A 380 2.31 2.29 14.40
C GLY A 380 3.23 2.82 13.29
N ALA A 381 2.73 3.00 12.07
CA ALA A 381 3.51 3.62 10.98
C ALA A 381 3.91 5.05 11.33
N ARG A 382 2.97 5.87 11.84
CA ARG A 382 3.25 7.26 12.26
C ARG A 382 4.16 7.36 13.48
N MET A 383 4.20 6.34 14.32
CA MET A 383 5.16 6.27 15.44
C MET A 383 6.60 6.15 14.96
N VAL A 384 6.83 5.42 13.86
CA VAL A 384 8.17 5.23 13.28
C VAL A 384 8.50 6.32 12.27
N TYR A 385 7.53 6.66 11.42
CA TYR A 385 7.63 7.63 10.35
C TYR A 385 6.54 8.69 10.52
N PRO A 386 6.77 9.79 11.26
CA PRO A 386 5.74 10.78 11.55
C PRO A 386 5.08 11.43 10.32
N LYS A 387 5.78 11.42 9.18
CA LYS A 387 5.30 11.95 7.90
C LYS A 387 4.59 10.90 7.02
N ALA A 388 4.49 9.65 7.48
CA ALA A 388 3.82 8.60 6.74
C ALA A 388 2.34 8.92 6.54
N PHE A 389 1.87 8.60 5.34
CA PHE A 389 0.48 8.72 4.93
C PHE A 389 0.09 7.52 4.07
N SER A 390 -1.21 7.32 3.90
CA SER A 390 -1.82 6.24 3.13
C SER A 390 -2.69 6.83 2.04
N VAL A 391 -2.93 6.04 1.01
CA VAL A 391 -4.01 6.28 0.07
C VAL A 391 -5.23 5.48 0.53
N LEU A 392 -6.31 6.15 0.92
CA LEU A 392 -7.52 5.55 1.46
C LEU A 392 -8.56 5.35 0.37
N MET A 393 -8.91 4.11 0.05
CA MET A 393 -9.97 3.80 -0.93
C MET A 393 -11.35 4.10 -0.35
N ALA A 394 -11.93 5.23 -0.77
CA ALA A 394 -13.22 5.75 -0.33
C ALA A 394 -14.13 6.14 -1.53
N PRO A 395 -14.47 5.19 -2.43
CA PRO A 395 -15.25 5.45 -3.64
C PRO A 395 -16.61 6.12 -3.41
N ASP A 396 -17.24 5.84 -2.26
CA ASP A 396 -18.56 6.33 -1.87
C ASP A 396 -18.53 7.49 -0.86
N GLY A 397 -17.34 8.05 -0.63
CA GLY A 397 -17.10 9.02 0.43
C GLY A 397 -17.15 8.42 1.82
N ASP A 398 -17.39 9.25 2.83
CA ASP A 398 -17.49 8.84 4.23
C ASP A 398 -18.87 8.29 4.62
N ARG A 399 -18.87 7.51 5.70
CA ARG A 399 -20.05 7.25 6.53
C ARG A 399 -20.14 8.29 7.65
N PRO A 400 -21.34 8.69 8.10
CA PRO A 400 -21.51 9.70 9.13
C PRO A 400 -20.71 9.43 10.40
N GLU A 401 -20.61 8.17 10.84
CA GLU A 401 -19.86 7.80 12.05
C GLU A 401 -18.34 7.95 11.92
N ASP A 402 -17.80 7.95 10.69
CA ASP A 402 -16.36 8.00 10.41
C ASP A 402 -15.91 9.39 9.90
N HIS A 403 -16.85 10.33 9.70
CA HIS A 403 -16.61 11.63 9.08
C HIS A 403 -15.43 12.38 9.72
N HIS A 404 -15.47 12.57 11.04
CA HIS A 404 -14.39 13.26 11.76
C HIS A 404 -13.04 12.55 11.69
N ALA A 405 -13.05 11.21 11.61
CA ALA A 405 -11.83 10.43 11.49
C ALA A 405 -11.18 10.65 10.12
N LEU A 406 -11.98 10.67 9.05
CA LEU A 406 -11.50 10.93 7.69
C LEU A 406 -11.06 12.38 7.48
N VAL A 407 -11.78 13.38 8.03
CA VAL A 407 -11.30 14.79 8.03
C VAL A 407 -9.94 14.89 8.75
N SER A 408 -9.80 14.21 9.88
CA SER A 408 -8.54 14.20 10.64
C SER A 408 -7.42 13.47 9.88
N ALA A 409 -7.75 12.45 9.09
CA ALA A 409 -6.80 11.74 8.25
C ALA A 409 -6.26 12.64 7.13
N VAL A 410 -7.15 13.35 6.43
CA VAL A 410 -6.79 14.33 5.39
C VAL A 410 -5.91 15.44 5.96
N ARG A 411 -6.25 15.99 7.14
CA ARG A 411 -5.41 16.98 7.84
C ARG A 411 -4.00 16.47 8.17
N ARG A 412 -3.82 15.16 8.32
CA ARG A 412 -2.54 14.51 8.58
C ARG A 412 -1.86 13.99 7.30
N GLY A 413 -2.35 14.36 6.12
CA GLY A 413 -1.77 14.03 4.83
C GLY A 413 -2.25 12.72 4.19
N ASP A 414 -3.23 12.01 4.76
CA ASP A 414 -3.83 10.85 4.08
C ASP A 414 -4.56 11.30 2.81
N ILE A 415 -4.40 10.55 1.72
CA ILE A 415 -4.99 10.86 0.41
C ILE A 415 -6.23 10.00 0.21
N LEU A 416 -7.39 10.60 -0.04
CA LEU A 416 -8.58 9.84 -0.42
C LEU A 416 -8.59 9.50 -1.93
N LEU A 417 -8.78 8.21 -2.23
CA LEU A 417 -9.00 7.66 -3.58
C LEU A 417 -10.50 7.44 -3.81
N PHE A 418 -11.06 8.04 -4.85
CA PHE A 418 -12.51 8.04 -5.11
C PHE A 418 -12.85 7.73 -6.58
N ASN A 419 -14.12 7.46 -6.90
CA ASN A 419 -14.54 7.26 -8.29
C ASN A 419 -14.40 8.56 -9.12
N GLY A 420 -13.39 8.64 -10.00
CA GLY A 420 -13.06 9.85 -10.76
C GLY A 420 -13.76 9.99 -12.12
N TRP A 421 -14.36 8.90 -12.60
CA TRP A 421 -14.99 8.75 -13.91
C TRP A 421 -16.44 9.27 -14.02
N TYR A 422 -17.10 9.63 -12.93
CA TYR A 422 -18.45 10.23 -12.93
C TYR A 422 -18.71 11.06 -11.66
N ASN A 423 -19.61 12.04 -11.73
CA ASN A 423 -19.98 12.86 -10.58
C ASN A 423 -20.95 12.10 -9.67
N SER A 424 -20.41 11.37 -8.69
CA SER A 424 -21.17 10.60 -7.71
C SER A 424 -21.44 11.41 -6.44
N ASP A 425 -22.43 10.99 -5.63
CA ASP A 425 -22.58 11.54 -4.29
C ASP A 425 -21.35 11.27 -3.40
N GLY A 426 -20.63 10.17 -3.66
CA GLY A 426 -19.34 9.89 -3.06
C GLY A 426 -18.31 10.97 -3.38
N ALA A 427 -18.19 11.38 -4.65
CA ALA A 427 -17.27 12.45 -5.06
C ALA A 427 -17.58 13.76 -4.31
N LYS A 428 -18.85 14.14 -4.20
CA LYS A 428 -19.26 15.35 -3.45
C LYS A 428 -18.88 15.27 -1.96
N LYS A 429 -19.03 14.10 -1.34
CA LYS A 429 -18.59 13.88 0.05
C LYS A 429 -17.08 14.02 0.20
N ILE A 430 -16.30 13.50 -0.76
CA ILE A 430 -14.85 13.65 -0.77
C ILE A 430 -14.46 15.12 -0.82
N LYS A 431 -15.05 15.91 -1.73
CA LYS A 431 -14.83 17.37 -1.78
C LYS A 431 -15.08 18.03 -0.42
N LYS A 432 -16.22 17.73 0.21
CA LYS A 432 -16.57 18.26 1.53
C LYS A 432 -15.52 17.92 2.60
N LEU A 433 -15.00 16.69 2.63
CA LEU A 433 -13.95 16.29 3.58
C LEU A 433 -12.67 17.15 3.42
N TYR A 434 -12.28 17.49 2.18
CA TYR A 434 -11.10 18.33 1.92
C TYR A 434 -11.36 19.82 2.22
N GLU A 435 -12.55 20.32 1.90
CA GLU A 435 -12.97 21.68 2.27
C GLU A 435 -12.93 21.88 3.79
N GLU A 436 -13.44 20.90 4.56
CA GLU A 436 -13.40 20.94 6.03
C GLU A 436 -12.00 20.69 6.62
N ALA A 437 -11.17 19.90 5.94
CA ALA A 437 -9.79 19.64 6.35
C ALA A 437 -8.88 20.86 6.15
N SER A 438 -9.21 21.74 5.20
CA SER A 438 -8.43 22.94 4.91
C SER A 438 -8.40 23.89 6.12
N PRO A 439 -7.24 24.47 6.47
CA PRO A 439 -7.17 25.44 7.57
C PRO A 439 -8.11 26.62 7.29
N LEU A 440 -8.94 27.01 8.27
CA LEU A 440 -9.84 28.17 8.20
C LEU A 440 -9.13 29.54 8.04
N SER A 441 -7.82 29.56 7.85
CA SER A 441 -6.98 30.76 7.82
C SER A 441 -6.60 31.16 6.40
N GLU A 442 -7.58 31.46 5.55
CA GLU A 442 -7.37 32.24 4.31
C GLU A 442 -8.67 32.91 3.77
N VAL A 443 -9.72 32.98 4.58
CA VAL A 443 -11.02 33.59 4.18
C VAL A 443 -11.29 34.95 4.87
N ASN A 444 -10.40 35.43 5.77
CA ASN A 444 -10.62 36.66 6.55
C ASN A 444 -9.49 37.72 6.49
N SER A 445 -8.60 37.71 5.49
CA SER A 445 -7.57 38.75 5.33
C SER A 445 -7.84 39.80 4.24
N GLU A 446 -9.06 39.88 3.69
CA GLU A 446 -9.42 40.91 2.70
C GLU A 446 -10.54 41.89 3.14
N SER A 447 -10.93 41.91 4.41
CA SER A 447 -12.02 42.78 4.89
C SER A 447 -11.68 43.66 6.11
N SER A 448 -10.44 44.13 6.19
CA SER A 448 -10.05 45.18 7.14
C SER A 448 -8.89 46.03 6.64
N ASN A 449 -9.14 46.77 5.55
CA ASN A 449 -8.47 48.03 5.23
C ASN A 449 -9.36 48.85 4.29
N GLN A 450 -10.43 49.42 4.84
CA GLN A 450 -11.04 50.68 4.41
C GLN A 450 -11.50 51.46 5.63
#